data_AF-H1VTE3-F1
#
_entry.id   AF-H1VTE3-F1
#
_cell.length_a   1.000
_cell.length_b   1.000
_cell.length_c   1.000
_cell.angle_alpha   90.00
_cell.angle_beta   90.00
_cell.angle_gamma   90.00
#
_symmetry.space_group_name_H-M   'P 1'
#
loop_
_entity.id
_entity.type
_entity.pdbx_description
1 polymer ?
#
loop_
_entity_poly.entity_id
_entity_poly.type
_entity_poly.pdbx_seq_one_letter_code
_entity_poly.pdbx_strand_id
1 'polypeptide(L)'
;MLSDLEQGNSTLAAAFLENAAWEYDPALPATPNKRPSSDELGFLVICGDSYDAPLPPDGLDWWGSLWANMTATSWLSGNSRFYDVFPCQHFTKYWPEPAGVYRGGLDHALRNPVLLIAETHDPATPLRNGRRLLAEMGRDNARLIAHHGYGHSSRDTSRCTDAIARAYILDGTLPDKAETACYADEKPYLYGVKDGGVKDMTVGGLDPVGVWREHLREMEFMNYNINLDKTQLRFLVREHR
;
A
#
# COMPACT_ATOMS: atom_id res chain seq x y z
N MET A 1 23.94 0.14 17.70
CA MET A 1 22.48 0.40 17.76
C MET A 1 21.71 -0.85 18.17
N LEU A 2 21.65 -1.91 17.36
CA LEU A 2 20.90 -3.14 17.72
C LEU A 2 21.46 -3.83 18.98
N SER A 3 22.78 -3.97 19.09
CA SER A 3 23.48 -4.49 20.28
C SER A 3 23.15 -3.73 21.56
N ASP A 4 22.96 -2.42 21.46
CA ASP A 4 22.72 -1.54 22.61
C ASP A 4 21.27 -1.69 23.07
N LEU A 5 20.34 -1.81 22.12
CA LEU A 5 18.95 -2.12 22.38
C LEU A 5 18.78 -3.48 23.08
N GLU A 6 19.50 -4.50 22.65
CA GLU A 6 19.50 -5.82 23.30
C GLU A 6 20.01 -5.75 24.75
N GLN A 7 20.87 -4.78 25.06
CA GLN A 7 21.37 -4.51 26.41
C GLN A 7 20.50 -3.52 27.20
N GLY A 8 19.34 -3.12 26.65
CA GLY A 8 18.41 -2.17 27.27
C GLY A 8 18.82 -0.69 27.15
N ASN A 9 19.87 -0.38 26.37
CA ASN A 9 20.30 0.99 26.10
C ASN A 9 19.67 1.52 24.80
N SER A 10 18.61 2.31 24.93
CA SER A 10 17.88 2.90 23.80
C SER A 10 18.46 4.22 23.27
N THR A 11 19.55 4.73 23.84
CA THR A 11 20.07 6.08 23.53
C THR A 11 20.35 6.28 22.05
N LEU A 12 21.05 5.34 21.40
CA LEU A 12 21.37 5.45 19.97
C LEU A 12 20.13 5.28 19.09
N ALA A 13 19.17 4.46 19.49
CA ALA A 13 17.94 4.27 18.73
C ALA A 13 17.04 5.52 18.82
N ALA A 14 16.93 6.12 20.01
CA ALA A 14 16.22 7.38 20.20
C ALA A 14 16.86 8.52 19.39
N ALA A 15 18.19 8.64 19.42
CA ALA A 15 18.91 9.62 18.60
C ALA A 15 18.74 9.38 17.10
N PHE A 16 18.70 8.11 16.65
CA PHE A 16 18.42 7.79 15.26
C PHE A 16 17.00 8.22 14.85
N LEU A 17 15.99 7.88 15.66
CA LEU A 17 14.60 8.27 15.39
C LEU A 17 14.46 9.80 15.32
N GLU A 18 15.05 10.52 16.27
CA GLU A 18 14.98 11.99 16.29
C GLU A 18 15.61 12.63 15.04
N ASN A 19 16.66 12.05 14.48
CA ASN A 19 17.36 12.62 13.32
C ASN A 19 16.88 12.09 11.95
N ALA A 20 16.14 10.98 11.92
CA ALA A 20 15.84 10.27 10.68
C ALA A 20 14.37 9.87 10.50
N ALA A 21 13.57 9.85 11.56
CA ALA A 21 12.16 9.46 11.47
C ALA A 21 11.24 10.65 11.19
N TRP A 22 11.58 11.84 11.69
CA TRP A 22 10.76 13.03 11.46
C TRP A 22 10.92 13.54 10.02
N GLU A 23 9.81 13.58 9.27
CA GLU A 23 9.75 14.28 7.97
C GLU A 23 9.81 15.81 8.13
N TYR A 24 9.62 16.31 9.36
CA TYR A 24 9.58 17.72 9.71
C TYR A 24 10.15 17.97 11.12
N ASP A 25 10.98 19.00 11.28
CA ASP A 25 11.48 19.42 12.59
C ASP A 25 10.44 20.31 13.30
N PRO A 26 9.83 19.83 14.41
CA PRO A 26 8.80 20.58 15.14
C PRO A 26 9.34 21.84 15.83
N ALA A 27 10.66 21.99 15.96
CA ALA A 27 11.28 23.20 16.48
C ALA A 27 11.38 24.34 15.44
N LEU A 28 11.20 24.02 14.15
CA LEU A 28 11.22 25.01 13.07
C LEU A 28 9.80 25.43 12.68
N PRO A 29 9.57 26.66 12.18
CA PRO A 29 8.26 27.07 11.70
C PRO A 29 7.77 26.21 10.52
N ALA A 30 6.48 25.89 10.48
CA ALA A 30 5.88 25.19 9.36
C ALA A 30 6.10 25.98 8.06
N THR A 31 6.60 25.31 7.01
CA THR A 31 6.82 25.97 5.72
C THR A 31 5.48 26.34 5.08
N PRO A 32 5.24 27.62 4.70
CA PRO A 32 3.92 28.07 4.24
C PRO A 32 3.39 27.40 2.96
N ASN A 33 4.27 26.82 2.14
CA ASN A 33 3.97 26.46 0.75
C ASN A 33 3.98 24.95 0.45
N LYS A 34 4.24 24.09 1.43
CA LYS A 34 4.15 22.64 1.24
C LYS A 34 3.07 22.10 2.16
N ARG A 35 2.09 21.40 1.58
CA ARG A 35 1.28 20.48 2.37
C ARG A 35 2.28 19.52 3.02
N PRO A 36 2.30 19.38 4.35
CA PRO A 36 3.13 18.36 4.97
C PRO A 36 2.70 17.00 4.38
N SER A 37 3.61 16.34 3.68
CA SER A 37 3.57 14.88 3.59
C SER A 37 3.95 14.39 4.98
N SER A 38 3.19 13.45 5.51
CA SER A 38 3.42 12.91 6.83
C SER A 38 2.85 11.51 6.83
N ASP A 39 3.75 10.53 6.80
CA ASP A 39 3.40 9.12 7.01
C ASP A 39 2.70 8.93 8.38
N GLU A 40 2.96 9.83 9.35
CA GLU A 40 2.34 9.83 10.69
C GLU A 40 0.82 9.99 10.66
N LEU A 41 0.29 10.78 9.71
CA LEU A 41 -1.17 10.92 9.55
C LEU A 41 -1.83 9.60 9.16
N GLY A 42 -1.16 8.78 8.36
CA GLY A 42 -1.65 7.45 7.98
C GLY A 42 -1.83 6.56 9.21
N PHE A 43 -0.81 6.50 10.08
CA PHE A 43 -0.88 5.72 11.32
C PHE A 43 -1.96 6.23 12.29
N LEU A 44 -2.14 7.55 12.41
CA LEU A 44 -3.19 8.10 13.27
C LEU A 44 -4.60 7.69 12.82
N VAL A 45 -4.84 7.62 11.51
CA VAL A 45 -6.12 7.15 10.97
C VAL A 45 -6.28 5.65 11.15
N ILE A 46 -5.29 4.85 10.74
CA ILE A 46 -5.35 3.38 10.85
C ILE A 46 -5.55 2.93 12.30
N CYS A 47 -4.78 3.50 13.22
CA CYS A 47 -4.88 3.17 14.64
C CYS A 47 -6.12 3.76 15.30
N GLY A 48 -6.59 4.93 14.85
CA GLY A 48 -7.86 5.51 15.29
C GLY A 48 -9.06 4.66 14.89
N ASP A 49 -9.11 4.20 13.63
CA ASP A 49 -10.20 3.35 13.15
C ASP A 49 -10.27 2.00 13.86
N SER A 50 -9.14 1.55 14.42
CA SER A 50 -8.98 0.29 15.16
C SER A 50 -8.78 0.46 16.68
N TYR A 51 -9.11 1.63 17.25
CA TYR A 51 -8.79 1.94 18.66
C TYR A 51 -9.37 0.96 19.69
N ASP A 52 -10.50 0.31 19.38
CA ASP A 52 -11.20 -0.66 20.21
C ASP A 52 -10.85 -2.12 19.88
N ALA A 53 -9.88 -2.34 18.99
CA ALA A 53 -9.35 -3.67 18.75
C ALA A 53 -8.69 -4.19 20.05
N PRO A 54 -9.05 -5.39 20.52
CA PRO A 54 -8.51 -5.91 21.76
C PRO A 54 -7.01 -6.15 21.62
N LEU A 55 -6.24 -5.77 22.65
CA LEU A 55 -4.83 -6.11 22.71
C LEU A 55 -4.67 -7.63 22.84
N PRO A 56 -3.69 -8.22 22.14
CA PRO A 56 -3.45 -9.66 22.19
C PRO A 56 -3.01 -10.08 23.61
N PRO A 57 -3.48 -11.24 24.12
CA PRO A 57 -3.20 -11.68 25.49
C PRO A 57 -1.72 -11.93 25.76
N ASP A 58 -0.96 -12.40 24.77
CA ASP A 58 0.48 -12.71 24.90
C ASP A 58 1.38 -11.50 24.52
N GLY A 59 0.82 -10.30 24.39
CA GLY A 59 1.56 -9.07 24.15
C GLY A 59 2.53 -9.16 22.96
N LEU A 60 3.82 -8.92 23.22
CA LEU A 60 4.86 -8.90 22.19
C LEU A 60 5.13 -10.27 21.56
N ASP A 61 4.90 -11.39 22.26
CA ASP A 61 5.11 -12.73 21.69
C ASP A 61 4.09 -13.02 20.58
N TRP A 62 2.85 -12.55 20.78
CA TRP A 62 1.83 -12.60 19.74
C TRP A 62 2.21 -11.73 18.54
N TRP A 63 2.68 -10.49 18.77
CA TRP A 63 3.12 -9.60 17.69
C TRP A 63 4.31 -10.17 16.92
N GLY A 64 5.28 -10.78 17.61
CA GLY A 64 6.40 -11.48 16.98
C GLY A 64 5.93 -12.65 16.11
N SER A 65 4.95 -13.42 16.60
CA SER A 65 4.33 -14.51 15.84
C SER A 65 3.56 -14.02 14.61
N LEU A 66 2.81 -12.92 14.75
CA LEU A 66 2.11 -12.28 13.62
C LEU A 66 3.11 -11.82 12.56
N TRP A 67 4.18 -11.13 12.96
CA TRP A 67 5.22 -10.66 12.06
C TRP A 67 5.88 -11.81 11.29
N ALA A 68 6.27 -12.87 11.99
CA ALA A 68 6.84 -14.07 11.38
C ALA A 68 5.87 -14.73 10.37
N ASN A 69 4.59 -14.82 10.71
CA ASN A 69 3.57 -15.38 9.82
C ASN A 69 3.36 -14.52 8.57
N MET A 70 3.23 -13.20 8.74
CA MET A 70 3.03 -12.27 7.62
C MET A 70 4.22 -12.29 6.65
N THR A 71 5.46 -12.30 7.18
CA THR A 71 6.68 -12.34 6.37
C THR A 71 6.91 -13.70 5.70
N ALA A 72 6.51 -14.80 6.35
CA ALA A 72 6.52 -16.13 5.73
C ALA A 72 5.47 -16.27 4.61
N THR A 73 4.29 -15.66 4.80
CA THR A 73 3.20 -15.67 3.81
C THR A 73 3.51 -14.79 2.60
N SER A 74 4.09 -13.61 2.83
CA SER A 74 4.52 -12.69 1.78
C SER A 74 5.87 -12.09 2.16
N TRP A 75 6.93 -12.63 1.56
CA TRP A 75 8.27 -12.08 1.74
C TRP A 75 8.39 -10.62 1.28
N LEU A 76 7.63 -10.24 0.24
CA LEU A 76 7.70 -8.90 -0.35
C LEU A 76 6.98 -7.84 0.49
N SER A 77 5.79 -8.15 1.01
CA SER A 77 4.91 -7.16 1.65
C SER A 77 4.56 -7.45 3.11
N GLY A 78 4.88 -8.64 3.63
CA GLY A 78 4.56 -9.00 5.01
C GLY A 78 5.21 -8.07 6.03
N ASN A 79 6.45 -7.65 5.75
CA ASN A 79 7.16 -6.67 6.57
C ASN A 79 6.45 -5.31 6.59
N SER A 80 6.21 -4.71 5.42
CA SER A 80 5.58 -3.38 5.35
C SER A 80 4.18 -3.38 5.96
N ARG A 81 3.35 -4.39 5.65
CA ARG A 81 1.99 -4.50 6.19
C ARG A 81 1.94 -4.74 7.70
N PHE A 82 2.96 -5.35 8.29
CA PHE A 82 3.04 -5.48 9.73
C PHE A 82 3.25 -4.12 10.41
N TYR A 83 4.13 -3.29 9.85
CA TYR A 83 4.40 -1.95 10.38
C TYR A 83 3.22 -0.98 10.24
N ASP A 84 2.27 -1.23 9.34
CA ASP A 84 1.00 -0.48 9.25
C ASP A 84 0.16 -0.59 10.55
N VAL A 85 0.29 -1.67 11.32
CA VAL A 85 -0.60 -1.98 12.47
C VAL A 85 0.13 -2.12 13.81
N PHE A 86 1.42 -2.45 13.81
CA PHE A 86 2.20 -2.64 15.05
C PHE A 86 2.20 -1.40 15.98
N PRO A 87 2.26 -0.15 15.48
CA PRO A 87 2.17 1.04 16.35
C PRO A 87 0.84 1.16 17.10
N CYS A 88 -0.24 0.58 16.58
CA CYS A 88 -1.58 0.74 17.13
C CYS A 88 -1.75 0.14 18.53
N GLN A 89 -0.88 -0.80 18.93
CA GLN A 89 -0.87 -1.37 20.29
C GLN A 89 -0.71 -0.33 21.42
N HIS A 90 -0.21 0.87 21.08
CA HIS A 90 -0.03 1.97 22.04
C HIS A 90 -0.97 3.14 21.79
N PHE A 91 -1.89 3.06 20.83
CA PHE A 91 -2.72 4.20 20.44
C PHE A 91 -3.54 4.74 21.62
N THR A 92 -4.30 3.88 22.30
CA THR A 92 -5.15 4.25 23.43
C THR A 92 -4.40 4.68 24.69
N LYS A 93 -3.07 4.49 24.74
CA LYS A 93 -2.23 5.00 25.83
C LYS A 93 -2.01 6.51 25.72
N TYR A 94 -1.98 7.04 24.51
CA TYR A 94 -1.56 8.42 24.24
C TYR A 94 -2.68 9.26 23.61
N TRP A 95 -3.67 8.63 22.97
CA TRP A 95 -4.82 9.30 22.37
C TRP A 95 -6.13 8.86 23.04
N PRO A 96 -7.10 9.78 23.18
CA PRO A 96 -8.44 9.45 23.64
C PRO A 96 -9.20 8.64 22.57
N GLU A 97 -10.41 8.21 22.92
CA GLU A 97 -11.36 7.61 21.98
C GLU A 97 -11.58 8.55 20.76
N PRO A 98 -11.37 8.05 19.53
CA PRO A 98 -11.58 8.83 18.32
C PRO A 98 -13.06 9.15 18.08
N ALA A 99 -13.32 10.33 17.54
CA ALA A 99 -14.68 10.72 17.16
C ALA A 99 -15.08 10.11 15.81
N GLY A 100 -16.39 9.84 15.65
CA GLY A 100 -16.97 9.50 14.34
C GLY A 100 -16.70 8.06 13.87
N VAL A 101 -16.27 7.20 14.77
CA VAL A 101 -15.97 5.80 14.46
C VAL A 101 -17.25 5.02 14.16
N TYR A 102 -17.30 4.34 13.02
CA TYR A 102 -18.45 3.55 12.60
C TYR A 102 -18.30 2.08 13.00
N ARG A 103 -19.33 1.53 13.66
CA ARG A 103 -19.40 0.12 14.11
C ARG A 103 -20.69 -0.59 13.68
N GLY A 104 -21.57 0.12 12.97
CA GLY A 104 -22.82 -0.44 12.47
C GLY A 104 -22.60 -1.37 11.28
N GLY A 105 -23.64 -2.11 10.90
CA GLY A 105 -23.65 -2.85 9.64
C GLY A 105 -23.66 -1.91 8.44
N LEU A 106 -23.34 -2.40 7.25
CA LEU A 106 -23.43 -1.62 6.01
C LEU A 106 -24.72 -1.90 5.22
N ASP A 107 -25.72 -2.48 5.89
CA ASP A 107 -26.99 -2.97 5.34
C ASP A 107 -28.14 -1.94 5.35
N HIS A 108 -27.90 -0.73 5.88
CA HIS A 108 -28.88 0.36 5.84
C HIS A 108 -29.34 0.66 4.42
N ALA A 109 -30.66 0.70 4.20
CA ALA A 109 -31.25 0.98 2.90
C ALA A 109 -30.75 2.33 2.33
N LEU A 110 -30.04 2.25 1.21
CA LEU A 110 -29.51 3.42 0.52
C LEU A 110 -30.56 4.04 -0.40
N ARG A 111 -30.60 5.37 -0.46
CA ARG A 111 -31.42 6.09 -1.46
C ARG A 111 -30.97 5.80 -2.89
N ASN A 112 -29.67 5.64 -3.09
CA ASN A 112 -29.05 5.26 -4.35
C ASN A 112 -28.07 4.11 -4.05
N PRO A 113 -28.24 2.93 -4.68
CA PRO A 113 -27.29 1.84 -4.49
C PRO A 113 -25.93 2.19 -5.08
N VAL A 114 -24.86 1.57 -4.58
CA VAL A 114 -23.48 1.86 -5.00
C VAL A 114 -22.91 0.79 -5.93
N LEU A 115 -21.98 1.21 -6.79
CA LEU A 115 -21.16 0.30 -7.59
C LEU A 115 -19.80 0.09 -6.92
N LEU A 116 -19.50 -1.15 -6.58
CA LEU A 116 -18.21 -1.60 -6.07
C LEU A 116 -17.39 -2.16 -7.24
N ILE A 117 -16.07 -1.92 -7.21
CA ILE A 117 -15.12 -2.52 -8.13
C ILE A 117 -13.99 -3.10 -7.30
N ALA A 118 -13.66 -4.37 -7.54
CA ALA A 118 -12.53 -5.00 -6.88
C ALA A 118 -11.81 -5.94 -7.84
N GLU A 119 -10.47 -5.93 -7.79
CA GLU A 119 -9.66 -6.73 -8.70
C GLU A 119 -9.27 -8.10 -8.13
N THR A 120 -9.15 -9.10 -9.01
CA THR A 120 -8.66 -10.43 -8.63
C THR A 120 -7.22 -10.43 -8.13
N HIS A 121 -6.36 -9.58 -8.69
CA HIS A 121 -4.95 -9.51 -8.32
C HIS A 121 -4.57 -8.13 -7.74
N ASP A 122 -5.45 -7.59 -6.88
CA ASP A 122 -5.15 -6.42 -6.07
C ASP A 122 -4.31 -6.83 -4.83
N PRO A 123 -3.06 -6.35 -4.69
CA PRO A 123 -2.20 -6.67 -3.56
C PRO A 123 -2.56 -5.92 -2.26
N ALA A 124 -3.41 -4.89 -2.32
CA ALA A 124 -3.83 -4.07 -1.18
C ALA A 124 -5.27 -4.39 -0.75
N THR A 125 -6.22 -4.37 -1.69
CA THR A 125 -7.66 -4.58 -1.44
C THR A 125 -8.24 -5.70 -2.32
N PRO A 126 -7.84 -6.97 -2.11
CA PRO A 126 -8.19 -8.08 -2.99
C PRO A 126 -9.70 -8.32 -3.11
N LEU A 127 -10.15 -8.87 -4.24
CA LEU A 127 -11.56 -9.19 -4.55
C LEU A 127 -12.35 -9.85 -3.39
N ARG A 128 -11.70 -10.68 -2.56
CA ARG A 128 -12.34 -11.27 -1.38
C ARG A 128 -12.91 -10.21 -0.42
N ASN A 129 -12.25 -9.06 -0.28
CA ASN A 129 -12.70 -7.95 0.55
C ASN A 129 -13.89 -7.25 -0.11
N GLY A 130 -13.85 -7.02 -1.43
CA GLY A 130 -14.98 -6.48 -2.18
C GLY A 130 -16.24 -7.37 -2.10
N ARG A 131 -16.07 -8.70 -2.17
CA ARG A 131 -17.17 -9.66 -1.98
C ARG A 131 -17.74 -9.64 -0.56
N ARG A 132 -16.87 -9.49 0.46
CA ARG A 132 -17.31 -9.32 1.86
C ARG A 132 -18.13 -8.04 2.02
N LEU A 133 -17.67 -6.93 1.45
CA LEU A 133 -18.39 -5.66 1.46
C LEU A 133 -19.75 -5.78 0.75
N LEU A 134 -19.80 -6.42 -0.42
CA LEU A 134 -21.06 -6.69 -1.12
C LEU A 134 -22.03 -7.51 -0.25
N ALA A 135 -21.53 -8.54 0.44
CA ALA A 135 -22.35 -9.37 1.32
C ALA A 135 -22.90 -8.58 2.50
N GLU A 136 -22.08 -7.72 3.11
CA GLU A 136 -22.49 -6.84 4.22
C GLU A 136 -23.53 -5.80 3.78
N MET A 137 -23.37 -5.22 2.59
CA MET A 137 -24.31 -4.22 2.08
C MET A 137 -25.61 -4.84 1.56
N GLY A 138 -25.54 -6.06 1.03
CA GLY A 138 -26.66 -6.72 0.36
C GLY A 138 -26.87 -6.22 -1.08
N ARG A 139 -27.55 -7.07 -1.87
CA ARG A 139 -27.83 -6.76 -3.28
C ARG A 139 -28.75 -5.56 -3.44
N ASP A 140 -29.55 -5.15 -2.47
CA ASP A 140 -30.38 -3.96 -2.69
C ASP A 140 -29.58 -2.66 -2.60
N ASN A 141 -28.45 -2.67 -1.88
CA ASN A 141 -27.60 -1.50 -1.68
C ASN A 141 -26.37 -1.47 -2.59
N ALA A 142 -25.91 -2.60 -3.14
CA ALA A 142 -24.68 -2.62 -3.93
C ALA A 142 -24.69 -3.60 -5.11
N ARG A 143 -23.84 -3.31 -6.10
CA ARG A 143 -23.39 -4.24 -7.16
C ARG A 143 -21.88 -4.29 -7.19
N LEU A 144 -21.31 -5.44 -7.53
CA LEU A 144 -19.86 -5.62 -7.65
C LEU A 144 -19.46 -5.90 -9.10
N ILE A 145 -18.46 -5.17 -9.59
CA ILE A 145 -17.65 -5.61 -10.71
C ILE A 145 -16.47 -6.41 -10.16
N ALA A 146 -16.41 -7.69 -10.49
CA ALA A 146 -15.22 -8.50 -10.31
C ALA A 146 -14.29 -8.26 -11.50
N HIS A 147 -13.32 -7.37 -11.32
CA HIS A 147 -12.37 -6.99 -12.36
C HIS A 147 -11.21 -8.00 -12.40
N HIS A 148 -11.18 -8.82 -13.45
CA HIS A 148 -10.12 -9.79 -13.70
C HIS A 148 -8.92 -9.11 -14.36
N GLY A 149 -8.11 -8.46 -13.54
CA GLY A 149 -6.89 -7.75 -13.91
C GLY A 149 -5.88 -7.72 -12.75
N TYR A 150 -4.78 -7.04 -12.99
CA TYR A 150 -3.67 -6.80 -12.06
C TYR A 150 -3.57 -5.33 -11.67
N GLY A 151 -3.08 -5.10 -10.46
CA GLY A 151 -2.91 -3.76 -9.91
C GLY A 151 -3.98 -3.43 -8.87
N HIS A 152 -3.95 -2.19 -8.41
CA HIS A 152 -4.80 -1.69 -7.34
C HIS A 152 -5.61 -0.50 -7.86
N SER A 153 -6.92 -0.51 -7.60
CA SER A 153 -7.87 0.52 -8.10
C SER A 153 -8.06 0.48 -9.62
N SER A 154 -8.26 -0.72 -10.16
CA SER A 154 -8.63 -0.98 -11.56
C SER A 154 -7.68 -0.35 -12.57
N ARG A 155 -6.37 -0.42 -12.28
CA ARG A 155 -5.32 0.11 -13.18
C ARG A 155 -5.24 -0.64 -14.50
N ASP A 156 -5.54 -1.92 -14.49
CA ASP A 156 -5.64 -2.69 -15.72
C ASP A 156 -6.90 -2.28 -16.48
N THR A 157 -6.73 -1.88 -17.74
CA THR A 157 -7.83 -1.29 -18.52
C THR A 157 -8.83 -2.35 -18.96
N SER A 158 -10.11 -2.02 -18.90
CA SER A 158 -11.20 -2.93 -19.30
C SER A 158 -12.40 -2.14 -19.79
N ARG A 159 -12.68 -2.22 -21.10
CA ARG A 159 -13.89 -1.63 -21.71
C ARG A 159 -15.18 -2.09 -21.03
N CYS A 160 -15.22 -3.33 -20.53
CA CYS A 160 -16.35 -3.85 -19.76
C CYS A 160 -16.54 -3.07 -18.46
N THR A 161 -15.46 -2.90 -17.69
CA THR A 161 -15.47 -2.16 -16.42
C THR A 161 -15.83 -0.70 -16.65
N ASP A 162 -15.17 -0.07 -17.64
CA ASP A 162 -15.38 1.34 -17.99
C ASP A 162 -16.81 1.62 -18.46
N ALA A 163 -17.39 0.73 -19.28
CA ALA A 163 -18.76 0.89 -19.76
C ALA A 163 -19.78 0.87 -18.60
N ILE A 164 -19.63 -0.05 -17.65
CA ILE A 164 -20.51 -0.15 -16.48
C ILE A 164 -20.30 1.05 -15.55
N ALA A 165 -19.04 1.39 -15.25
CA ALA A 165 -18.71 2.53 -14.40
C ALA A 165 -19.26 3.84 -14.99
N ARG A 166 -19.15 4.01 -16.31
CA ARG A 166 -19.70 5.18 -17.02
C ARG A 166 -21.23 5.23 -16.94
N ALA A 167 -21.92 4.12 -17.19
CA ALA A 167 -23.38 4.07 -17.09
C ALA A 167 -23.87 4.35 -15.67
N TYR A 168 -23.13 3.90 -14.65
CA TYR A 168 -23.43 4.22 -13.26
C TYR A 168 -23.21 5.72 -12.94
N ILE A 169 -22.08 6.29 -13.35
CA ILE A 169 -21.76 7.70 -13.07
C ILE A 169 -22.70 8.65 -13.82
N LEU A 170 -23.04 8.35 -15.07
CA LEU A 170 -23.87 9.24 -15.89
C LEU A 170 -25.36 9.07 -15.61
N ASP A 171 -25.82 7.83 -15.47
CA ASP A 171 -27.26 7.51 -15.49
C ASP A 171 -27.73 6.82 -14.20
N GLY A 172 -26.85 6.54 -13.24
CA GLY A 172 -27.18 5.74 -12.06
C GLY A 172 -27.49 4.28 -12.37
N THR A 173 -27.17 3.81 -13.59
CA THR A 173 -27.52 2.46 -14.05
C THR A 173 -26.58 1.42 -13.45
N LEU A 174 -27.15 0.34 -12.93
CA LEU A 174 -26.42 -0.75 -12.28
C LEU A 174 -26.67 -2.08 -13.00
N PRO A 175 -25.70 -3.02 -12.98
CA PRO A 175 -25.92 -4.37 -13.49
C PRO A 175 -27.04 -5.11 -12.76
N ASP A 176 -27.79 -5.95 -13.47
CA ASP A 176 -28.85 -6.75 -12.86
C ASP A 176 -28.28 -7.75 -11.83
N LYS A 177 -27.17 -8.39 -12.17
CA LYS A 177 -26.51 -9.41 -11.33
C LYS A 177 -25.78 -8.76 -10.16
N ALA A 178 -25.84 -9.38 -8.98
CA ALA A 178 -25.12 -8.91 -7.80
C ALA A 178 -23.60 -8.73 -8.05
N GLU A 179 -23.01 -9.67 -8.79
CA GLU A 179 -21.62 -9.63 -9.24
C GLU A 179 -21.56 -9.80 -10.77
N THR A 180 -20.78 -8.96 -11.44
CA THR A 180 -20.52 -9.02 -12.88
C THR A 180 -19.01 -9.16 -13.12
N ALA A 181 -18.62 -10.18 -13.87
CA ALA A 181 -17.23 -10.41 -14.24
C ALA A 181 -16.86 -9.54 -15.45
N CYS A 182 -15.79 -8.75 -15.31
CA CYS A 182 -15.17 -8.01 -16.41
C CYS A 182 -13.69 -8.39 -16.48
N TYR A 183 -13.14 -8.51 -17.69
CA TYR A 183 -11.74 -8.90 -17.91
C TYR A 183 -10.93 -7.71 -18.43
N ALA A 184 -9.67 -7.63 -18.02
CA ALA A 184 -8.72 -6.71 -18.63
C ALA A 184 -8.62 -6.97 -20.14
N ASP A 185 -8.51 -5.90 -20.93
CA ASP A 185 -8.49 -6.01 -22.39
C ASP A 185 -7.14 -6.56 -22.91
N GLU A 186 -6.06 -6.34 -22.18
CA GLU A 186 -4.69 -6.71 -22.56
C GLU A 186 -3.91 -7.27 -21.35
N LYS A 187 -2.71 -7.81 -21.60
CA LYS A 187 -1.83 -8.28 -20.54
C LYS A 187 -1.19 -7.09 -19.79
N PRO A 188 -0.92 -7.24 -18.48
CA PRO A 188 -0.23 -6.21 -17.71
C PRO A 188 1.08 -5.77 -18.36
N TYR A 189 1.39 -4.47 -18.27
CA TYR A 189 2.64 -3.84 -18.72
C TYR A 189 2.90 -3.77 -20.23
N LEU A 190 1.97 -4.24 -21.07
CA LEU A 190 2.11 -4.19 -22.54
C LEU A 190 1.02 -3.34 -23.23
N TYR A 191 0.37 -2.45 -22.48
CA TYR A 191 -0.70 -1.60 -23.01
C TYR A 191 -0.27 -0.84 -24.26
N GLY A 192 -0.95 -1.09 -25.37
CA GLY A 192 -0.68 -0.41 -26.65
C GLY A 192 0.58 -0.89 -27.38
N VAL A 193 1.27 -1.93 -26.88
CA VAL A 193 2.34 -2.60 -27.61
C VAL A 193 1.73 -3.57 -28.61
N LYS A 194 1.61 -3.14 -29.87
CA LYS A 194 1.19 -4.01 -30.98
C LYS A 194 2.22 -5.13 -31.17
N ASP A 195 1.81 -6.31 -31.63
CA ASP A 195 2.66 -7.50 -31.82
C ASP A 195 3.96 -7.28 -32.65
N GLY A 196 4.07 -6.16 -33.39
CA GLY A 196 5.28 -5.76 -34.12
C GLY A 196 6.16 -4.69 -33.43
N GLY A 197 5.80 -4.23 -32.23
CA GLY A 197 6.49 -3.19 -31.46
C GLY A 197 7.51 -3.73 -30.46
N VAL A 198 7.41 -5.02 -30.10
CA VAL A 198 8.50 -5.73 -29.42
C VAL A 198 9.52 -6.09 -30.48
N LYS A 199 10.33 -5.10 -30.90
CA LYS A 199 11.62 -5.44 -31.48
C LYS A 199 12.35 -6.20 -30.39
N ASP A 200 12.59 -7.49 -30.63
CA ASP A 200 13.53 -8.27 -29.86
C ASP A 200 14.75 -7.37 -29.55
N MET A 201 14.98 -7.08 -28.27
CA MET A 201 16.09 -6.20 -27.86
C MET A 201 17.44 -6.79 -28.27
N THR A 202 17.48 -8.07 -28.69
CA THR A 202 18.67 -8.65 -29.31
C THR A 202 18.93 -8.14 -30.74
N VAL A 203 17.93 -7.56 -31.41
CA VAL A 203 18.02 -7.09 -32.82
C VAL A 203 18.40 -5.61 -32.92
N GLY A 204 18.79 -4.96 -31.81
CA GLY A 204 19.13 -3.53 -31.78
C GLY A 204 20.41 -3.16 -31.03
N GLY A 205 21.24 -4.12 -30.62
CA GLY A 205 22.55 -3.85 -30.01
C GLY A 205 22.51 -3.13 -28.64
N LEU A 206 21.34 -3.01 -28.00
CA LEU A 206 21.22 -2.44 -26.67
C LEU A 206 21.53 -3.52 -25.62
N ASP A 207 22.74 -3.47 -25.04
CA ASP A 207 23.15 -4.28 -23.88
C ASP A 207 22.31 -3.86 -22.65
N PRO A 208 21.33 -4.66 -22.21
CA PRO A 208 20.46 -4.31 -21.09
C PRO A 208 21.25 -4.17 -19.78
N VAL A 209 22.35 -4.93 -19.65
CA VAL A 209 23.25 -4.87 -18.49
C VAL A 209 24.11 -3.61 -18.55
N GLY A 210 24.46 -3.16 -19.75
CA GLY A 210 25.15 -1.90 -20.01
C GLY A 210 24.31 -0.70 -19.62
N VAL A 211 23.04 -0.67 -20.07
CA VAL A 211 22.06 0.37 -19.70
C VAL A 211 21.82 0.39 -18.18
N TRP A 212 21.68 -0.78 -17.55
CA TRP A 212 21.55 -0.86 -16.10
C TRP A 212 22.80 -0.35 -15.36
N ARG A 213 24.01 -0.69 -15.82
CA ARG A 213 25.28 -0.17 -15.28
C ARG A 213 25.44 1.35 -15.47
N GLU A 214 24.89 1.91 -16.55
CA GLU A 214 24.86 3.35 -16.80
C GLU A 214 23.89 4.05 -15.84
N HIS A 215 22.67 3.51 -15.70
CA HIS A 215 21.68 4.01 -14.76
C HIS A 215 22.19 3.97 -13.30
N LEU A 216 22.88 2.90 -12.89
CA LEU A 216 23.52 2.83 -11.57
C LEU A 216 24.58 3.93 -11.37
N ARG A 217 25.34 4.29 -12.42
CA ARG A 217 26.30 5.40 -12.38
C ARG A 217 25.62 6.77 -12.34
N GLU A 218 24.51 6.96 -13.06
CA GLU A 218 23.69 8.17 -12.95
C GLU A 218 23.08 8.33 -11.56
N MET A 219 22.57 7.24 -10.98
CA MET A 219 22.05 7.20 -9.62
C MET A 219 23.15 7.49 -8.58
N GLU A 220 24.39 7.06 -8.81
CA GLU A 220 25.54 7.41 -7.97
C GLU A 220 25.84 8.92 -8.04
N PHE A 221 25.74 9.54 -9.23
CA PHE A 221 25.91 10.98 -9.42
C PHE A 221 24.77 11.81 -8.80
N MET A 222 23.52 11.32 -8.91
CA MET A 222 22.35 11.92 -8.24
C MET A 222 22.46 11.79 -6.71
N ASN A 223 22.93 10.64 -6.22
CA ASN A 223 23.26 10.45 -4.82
C ASN A 223 24.42 11.37 -4.37
N TYR A 224 25.36 11.74 -5.24
CA TYR A 224 26.43 12.68 -4.90
C TYR A 224 25.90 14.11 -4.66
N ASN A 225 24.88 14.53 -5.41
CA ASN A 225 24.20 15.82 -5.19
C ASN A 225 23.27 15.82 -3.96
N ILE A 226 22.92 14.65 -3.43
CA ILE A 226 22.19 14.50 -2.16
C ILE A 226 23.18 14.30 -0.98
N ASN A 227 24.40 13.81 -1.25
CA ASN A 227 25.42 13.45 -0.25
C ASN A 227 26.47 14.53 0.04
N LEU A 228 26.13 15.81 -0.10
CA LEU A 228 26.83 16.85 0.67
C LEU A 228 26.44 16.84 2.16
N ASP A 229 25.57 15.92 2.62
CA ASP A 229 25.18 15.85 4.05
C ASP A 229 25.09 14.45 4.69
N LYS A 230 25.33 13.31 4.02
CA LYS A 230 25.20 12.00 4.70
C LYS A 230 26.30 10.99 4.35
N THR A 231 27.40 11.12 5.07
CA THR A 231 28.43 10.08 5.18
C THR A 231 27.85 8.82 5.83
N GLN A 232 28.11 7.66 5.20
CA GLN A 232 28.00 6.26 5.71
C GLN A 232 26.88 5.42 5.11
N LEU A 233 27.18 4.72 4.01
CA LEU A 233 26.72 3.34 3.79
C LEU A 233 27.63 2.64 2.77
N ARG A 234 28.66 1.96 3.28
CA ARG A 234 29.31 0.84 2.59
C ARG A 234 28.82 -0.44 3.26
N PHE A 235 28.49 -1.46 2.47
CA PHE A 235 28.59 -2.92 2.68
C PHE A 235 27.53 -3.58 1.76
N LEU A 236 27.68 -4.69 1.03
CA LEU A 236 28.79 -5.49 0.48
C LEU A 236 28.06 -6.57 -0.35
N VAL A 237 28.17 -6.58 -1.69
CA VAL A 237 27.63 -7.69 -2.50
C VAL A 237 28.67 -8.81 -2.56
N ARG A 238 28.29 -9.99 -2.06
CA ARG A 238 29.10 -11.21 -2.08
C ARG A 238 28.82 -11.96 -3.38
N GLU A 239 29.80 -12.01 -4.28
CA GLU A 239 29.77 -12.89 -5.47
C GLU A 239 29.95 -14.35 -5.05
N HIS A 240 29.11 -15.24 -5.61
CA HIS A 240 29.36 -16.67 -5.65
C HIS A 240 29.79 -17.06 -7.07
N ARG A 241 30.98 -17.68 -7.17
CA ARG A 241 31.34 -18.60 -8.25
C ARG A 241 30.63 -19.93 -8.07
#